data_AF-A0AAW2QSW6-F1
#
_entry.id   AF-A0AAW2QSW6-F1
#
_cell.length_a   1.000
_cell.length_b   1.000
_cell.length_c   1.000
_cell.angle_alpha   90.00
_cell.angle_beta   90.00
_cell.angle_gamma   90.00
#
_symmetry.space_group_name_H-M   'P 1'
#
loop_
_entity.id
_entity.type
_entity.pdbx_description
1 polymer ?
#
loop_
_entity_poly.entity_id
_entity_poly.type
_entity_poly.pdbx_seq_one_letter_code
_entity_poly.pdbx_strand_id
1 'polypeptide(L)'
;MVERGMVKEVRDFFKPNADYSKGIRRSIGVPEFDKFFRAESFCDEETQARNFADAIGKIKTNTSRLAQRQLQKIHRLRNTKGWMMHRLDATDVFRKCGGEADAAWEDLVAGPGITVVRRFLYNMEPVGCGGVTAVRDRASLMAAASY
;
A
#
# COMPACT_ATOMS: atom_id res chain seq x y z
N MET A 1 5.46 -14.38 -4.41
CA MET A 1 5.00 -14.01 -5.76
C MET A 1 5.47 -15.02 -6.80
N VAL A 2 6.78 -15.22 -6.94
CA VAL A 2 7.36 -16.19 -7.89
C VAL A 2 6.79 -17.61 -7.70
N GLU A 3 6.85 -18.14 -6.48
CA GLU A 3 6.29 -19.46 -6.12
C GLU A 3 4.79 -19.60 -6.39
N ARG A 4 4.05 -18.48 -6.45
CA ARG A 4 2.61 -18.45 -6.71
C ARG A 4 2.27 -18.29 -8.20
N GLY A 5 3.25 -18.37 -9.10
CA GLY A 5 3.01 -18.36 -10.55
C GLY A 5 3.26 -17.04 -11.27
N MET A 6 3.86 -16.04 -10.60
CA MET A 6 4.15 -14.73 -11.22
C MET A 6 4.91 -14.84 -12.55
N VAL A 7 5.85 -15.77 -12.69
CA VAL A 7 6.65 -15.92 -13.92
C VAL A 7 5.76 -16.31 -15.11
N LYS A 8 4.78 -17.18 -14.87
CA LYS A 8 3.78 -17.59 -15.88
C LYS A 8 2.92 -16.40 -16.28
N GLU A 9 2.43 -15.64 -15.31
CA GLU A 9 1.62 -14.43 -15.56
C GLU A 9 2.39 -13.40 -16.39
N VAL A 10 3.64 -13.10 -16.03
CA VAL A 10 4.44 -12.11 -16.74
C VAL A 10 4.78 -12.57 -18.16
N ARG A 11 4.93 -13.87 -18.38
CA ARG A 11 5.21 -14.44 -19.71
C ARG A 11 4.13 -14.10 -20.73
N ASP A 12 2.86 -14.09 -20.32
CA ASP A 12 1.74 -13.74 -21.20
C ASP A 12 1.81 -12.28 -21.69
N PHE A 13 2.50 -11.41 -20.96
CA PHE A 13 2.71 -10.00 -21.34
C PHE A 13 4.00 -9.74 -22.13
N PHE A 14 4.89 -10.73 -22.20
CA PHE A 14 6.16 -10.60 -22.90
C PHE A 14 5.94 -10.45 -24.41
N LYS A 15 6.53 -9.40 -24.99
CA LYS A 15 6.61 -9.23 -26.44
C LYS A 15 8.02 -8.73 -26.81
N PRO A 16 8.71 -9.34 -27.78
CA PRO A 16 10.08 -8.96 -28.13
C PRO A 16 10.28 -7.49 -28.52
N ASN A 17 9.25 -6.79 -29.01
CA ASN A 17 9.32 -5.38 -29.39
C ASN A 17 8.40 -4.50 -28.53
N ALA A 18 8.22 -4.85 -27.26
CA ALA A 18 7.35 -4.12 -26.33
C ALA A 18 7.92 -2.76 -25.91
N ASP A 19 7.05 -1.75 -25.87
CA ASP A 19 7.30 -0.48 -25.19
C ASP A 19 6.93 -0.61 -23.69
N TYR A 20 7.95 -0.70 -22.83
CA TYR A 20 7.79 -0.79 -21.37
C TYR A 20 7.53 0.55 -20.68
N SER A 21 7.40 1.65 -21.43
CA SER A 21 7.10 2.97 -20.88
C SER A 21 5.59 3.26 -20.73
N LYS A 22 4.72 2.37 -21.22
CA LYS A 22 3.27 2.61 -21.32
C LYS A 22 2.41 1.47 -20.76
N GLY A 23 1.26 1.85 -20.19
CA GLY A 23 0.21 0.95 -19.73
C GLY A 23 0.70 -0.11 -18.72
N ILE A 24 0.11 -1.30 -18.80
CA ILE A 24 0.39 -2.43 -17.90
C ILE A 24 1.83 -2.96 -18.01
N ARG A 25 2.53 -2.68 -19.11
CA ARG A 25 3.91 -3.11 -19.32
C ARG A 25 4.92 -2.35 -18.45
N ARG A 26 4.51 -1.26 -17.81
CA ARG A 26 5.33 -0.53 -16.82
C ARG A 26 5.41 -1.24 -15.47
N SER A 27 4.56 -2.22 -15.22
CA SER A 27 4.48 -2.92 -13.93
C SER A 27 5.80 -3.58 -13.58
N ILE A 28 6.28 -3.37 -12.35
CA ILE A 28 7.49 -4.02 -11.84
C ILE A 28 7.29 -5.54 -11.90
N GLY A 29 8.26 -6.24 -12.49
CA GLY A 29 8.18 -7.64 -12.88
C GLY A 29 8.27 -7.79 -14.39
N VAL A 30 7.55 -6.97 -15.14
CA VAL A 30 7.43 -7.10 -16.60
C VAL A 30 8.74 -6.74 -17.33
N PRO A 31 9.29 -5.52 -17.18
CA PRO A 31 10.56 -5.18 -17.84
C PRO A 31 11.76 -5.91 -17.22
N GLU A 32 11.71 -6.29 -15.95
CA GLU A 32 12.80 -7.00 -15.27
C GLU A 32 13.00 -8.42 -15.81
N PHE A 33 11.92 -9.11 -16.17
CA PHE A 33 11.98 -10.44 -16.78
C PHE A 33 12.23 -10.43 -18.30
N ASP A 34 12.27 -9.29 -18.98
CA ASP A 34 12.50 -9.21 -20.43
C ASP A 34 13.80 -9.90 -20.85
N LYS A 35 14.91 -9.61 -20.17
CA LYS A 35 16.22 -10.25 -20.45
C LYS A 35 16.16 -11.76 -20.26
N PHE A 36 15.46 -12.21 -19.22
CA PHE A 36 15.32 -13.64 -18.92
C PHE A 36 14.57 -14.36 -20.05
N PHE A 37 13.42 -13.83 -20.50
CA PHE A 37 12.65 -14.46 -21.58
C PHE A 37 13.34 -14.40 -22.95
N ARG A 38 14.15 -13.38 -23.23
CA ARG A 38 14.95 -13.31 -24.47
C ARG A 38 16.08 -14.33 -24.50
N ALA A 39 16.72 -14.55 -23.36
CA ALA A 39 17.87 -15.44 -23.23
C ALA A 39 17.47 -16.93 -23.19
N GLU A 40 16.22 -17.23 -22.86
CA GLU A 40 15.71 -18.58 -22.63
C GLU A 40 15.91 -19.54 -23.82
N SER A 41 15.87 -19.05 -25.06
CA SER A 41 16.03 -19.90 -26.25
C SER A 41 17.48 -20.12 -26.69
N PHE A 42 18.44 -19.37 -26.14
CA PHE A 42 19.81 -19.30 -26.66
C PHE A 42 20.90 -19.53 -25.62
N CYS A 43 20.54 -19.62 -24.34
CA CYS A 43 21.48 -19.73 -23.24
C CYS A 43 21.51 -21.12 -22.61
N ASP A 44 22.68 -21.46 -22.07
CA ASP A 44 22.88 -22.59 -21.17
C ASP A 44 22.12 -22.39 -19.84
N GLU A 45 21.86 -23.50 -19.15
CA GLU A 45 21.09 -23.50 -17.89
C GLU A 45 21.70 -22.57 -16.84
N GLU A 46 23.03 -22.48 -16.77
CA GLU A 46 23.73 -21.59 -15.84
C GLU A 46 23.42 -20.12 -16.12
N THR A 47 23.55 -19.68 -17.37
CA THR A 47 23.24 -18.29 -17.77
C THR A 47 21.75 -17.98 -17.60
N GLN A 48 20.87 -18.95 -17.86
CA GLN A 48 19.44 -18.80 -17.62
C GLN A 48 19.14 -18.58 -16.13
N ALA A 49 19.73 -19.40 -15.25
CA ALA A 49 19.58 -19.26 -13.79
C ALA A 49 20.11 -17.91 -13.29
N ARG A 50 21.24 -17.44 -13.83
CA ARG A 50 21.81 -16.12 -13.50
C ARG A 50 20.89 -14.99 -13.93
N ASN A 51 20.34 -15.03 -15.15
CA ASN A 51 19.40 -14.01 -15.63
C ASN A 51 18.09 -14.01 -14.82
N PHE A 52 17.63 -15.17 -14.38
CA PHE A 52 16.45 -15.29 -13.52
C PHE A 52 16.69 -14.64 -12.14
N ALA A 53 17.83 -14.95 -11.51
CA ALA A 53 18.21 -14.37 -10.23
C ALA A 53 18.39 -12.84 -10.33
N ASP A 54 19.01 -12.35 -11.42
CA ASP A 54 19.16 -10.91 -11.69
C ASP A 54 17.79 -10.22 -11.84
N ALA A 55 16.85 -10.83 -12.57
CA ALA A 55 15.48 -10.32 -12.69
C ALA A 55 14.79 -10.21 -11.33
N ILE A 56 14.87 -11.25 -10.48
CA ILE A 56 14.32 -11.20 -9.11
C ILE A 56 14.99 -10.10 -8.27
N GLY A 57 16.31 -9.96 -8.36
CA GLY A 57 17.05 -8.90 -7.68
C GLY A 57 16.57 -7.51 -8.09
N LYS A 58 16.40 -7.27 -9.39
CA LYS A 58 15.86 -6.02 -9.92
C LYS A 58 14.44 -5.74 -9.46
N ILE A 59 13.56 -6.76 -9.43
CA ILE A 59 12.19 -6.62 -8.92
C ILE A 59 12.19 -6.15 -7.47
N LYS A 60 13.00 -6.78 -6.60
CA LYS A 60 13.13 -6.40 -5.19
C LYS A 60 13.64 -4.96 -5.06
N THR A 61 14.72 -4.61 -5.75
CA THR A 61 15.30 -3.26 -5.72
C THR A 61 14.32 -2.20 -6.23
N ASN A 62 13.65 -2.45 -7.35
CA ASN A 62 12.70 -1.51 -7.94
C ASN A 62 11.45 -1.34 -7.07
N THR A 63 10.95 -2.41 -6.44
CA THR A 63 9.82 -2.34 -5.50
C THR A 63 10.19 -1.51 -4.27
N SER A 64 11.38 -1.74 -3.69
CA SER A 64 11.87 -0.94 -2.56
C SER A 64 12.01 0.54 -2.92
N ARG A 65 12.59 0.84 -4.09
CA ARG A 65 12.70 2.21 -4.59
C ARG A 65 11.35 2.86 -4.86
N LEU A 66 10.36 2.09 -5.32
CA LEU A 66 9.00 2.57 -5.50
C LEU A 66 8.37 2.95 -4.14
N ALA A 67 8.48 2.09 -3.13
CA ALA A 67 7.97 2.35 -1.78
C ALA A 67 8.59 3.63 -1.18
N GLN A 68 9.91 3.82 -1.33
CA GLN A 68 10.60 5.04 -0.89
C GLN A 68 10.05 6.30 -1.59
N ARG A 69 9.84 6.23 -2.91
CA ARG A 69 9.26 7.35 -3.68
C ARG A 69 7.81 7.63 -3.28
N GLN A 70 7.02 6.60 -3.01
CA GLN A 70 5.65 6.76 -2.52
C GLN A 70 5.63 7.47 -1.16
N LEU A 71 6.51 7.08 -0.23
CA LEU A 71 6.65 7.76 1.06
C LEU A 71 7.04 9.24 0.90
N GLN A 72 8.01 9.54 0.02
CA GLN A 72 8.38 10.92 -0.28
C GLN A 72 7.20 11.74 -0.85
N LYS A 73 6.37 11.14 -1.72
CA LYS A 73 5.16 11.79 -2.24
C LYS A 73 4.13 12.04 -1.13
N ILE A 74 3.91 11.09 -0.23
CA ILE A 74 3.01 11.25 0.92
C ILE A 74 3.50 12.38 1.84
N HIS A 75 4.80 12.45 2.13
CA HIS A 75 5.38 13.56 2.90
C HIS A 75 5.15 14.91 2.23
N ARG A 76 5.23 15.00 0.89
CA ARG A 76 4.92 16.24 0.16
C ARG A 76 3.43 16.61 0.27
N LEU A 77 2.52 15.64 0.18
CA LEU A 77 1.09 15.89 0.37
C LEU A 77 0.81 16.46 1.77
N ARG A 78 1.38 15.84 2.80
CA ARG A 78 1.24 16.30 4.18
C ARG A 78 1.86 17.67 4.42
N ASN A 79 3.14 17.84 4.08
CA ASN A 79 3.94 18.98 4.54
C ASN A 79 3.88 20.17 3.59
N THR A 80 3.74 19.94 2.28
CA THR A 80 3.72 21.03 1.28
C THR A 80 2.30 21.42 0.90
N LYS A 81 1.38 20.45 0.81
CA LYS A 81 -0.02 20.72 0.45
C LYS A 81 -0.93 20.88 1.67
N GLY A 82 -0.42 20.65 2.88
CA GLY A 82 -1.18 20.81 4.13
C GLY A 82 -2.30 19.79 4.30
N TRP A 83 -2.22 18.63 3.64
CA TRP A 83 -3.27 17.62 3.74
C TRP A 83 -3.31 17.06 5.16
N MET A 84 -4.48 17.16 5.80
CA MET A 84 -4.75 16.55 7.10
C MET A 84 -4.87 15.04 6.90
N MET A 85 -3.84 14.30 7.32
CA MET A 85 -3.76 12.85 7.17
C MET A 85 -3.72 12.17 8.54
N HIS A 86 -4.59 11.19 8.74
CA HIS A 86 -4.54 10.29 9.91
C HIS A 86 -3.55 9.16 9.61
N ARG A 87 -2.43 9.10 10.34
CA ARG A 87 -1.44 8.02 10.21
C ARG A 87 -1.89 6.81 11.04
N LEU A 88 -1.98 5.67 10.39
CA LEU A 88 -2.11 4.36 11.01
C LEU A 88 -0.77 3.63 10.88
N ASP A 89 -0.20 3.16 12.00
CA ASP A 89 1.13 2.55 12.00
C ASP A 89 1.01 1.01 11.98
N ALA A 90 1.20 0.43 10.80
CA ALA A 90 1.18 -1.01 10.60
C ALA A 90 2.55 -1.68 10.82
N THR A 91 3.57 -0.97 11.33
CA THR A 91 4.94 -1.51 11.41
C THR A 91 4.99 -2.81 12.20
N ASP A 92 4.32 -2.86 13.36
CA ASP A 92 4.34 -4.05 14.20
C ASP A 92 3.49 -5.20 13.64
N VAL A 93 2.50 -4.90 12.78
CA VAL A 93 1.78 -5.92 12.01
C VAL A 93 2.75 -6.67 11.10
N PHE A 94 3.63 -5.94 10.39
CA PHE A 94 4.60 -6.55 9.48
C PHE A 94 5.80 -7.20 10.20
N ARG A 95 6.04 -6.90 11.49
CA ARG A 95 7.08 -7.56 12.30
C ARG A 95 6.62 -8.88 12.92
N LYS A 96 5.31 -9.05 13.11
CA LYS A 96 4.69 -10.24 13.70
C LYS A 96 4.25 -11.21 12.61
N CYS A 97 3.88 -12.43 13.01
CA CYS A 97 3.40 -13.48 12.12
C CYS A 97 2.15 -14.17 12.70
N GLY A 98 1.29 -14.69 11.81
CA GLY A 98 0.09 -15.44 12.21
C GLY A 98 -0.86 -14.61 13.08
N GLY A 99 -1.48 -15.26 14.07
CA GLY A 99 -2.50 -14.62 14.92
C GLY A 99 -2.01 -13.39 15.69
N GLU A 100 -0.71 -13.26 15.97
CA GLU A 100 -0.16 -12.06 16.59
C GLU A 100 -0.16 -10.85 15.63
N ALA A 101 0.06 -11.09 14.34
CA ALA A 101 -0.05 -10.05 13.31
C ALA A 101 -1.50 -9.62 13.13
N ASP A 102 -2.44 -10.57 13.14
CA ASP A 102 -3.88 -10.29 13.04
C ASP A 102 -4.35 -9.44 14.24
N ALA A 103 -3.96 -9.82 15.47
CA ALA A 103 -4.27 -9.03 16.66
C ALA A 103 -3.65 -7.62 16.61
N ALA A 104 -2.40 -7.50 16.15
CA ALA A 104 -1.76 -6.19 15.97
C ALA A 104 -2.43 -5.35 14.89
N TRP A 105 -2.96 -5.98 13.82
CA TRP A 105 -3.71 -5.28 12.78
C TRP A 105 -5.00 -4.71 13.32
N GLU A 106 -5.75 -5.50 14.09
CA GLU A 106 -7.00 -5.05 14.71
C GLU A 106 -6.77 -3.85 15.64
N ASP A 107 -5.75 -3.92 16.50
CA ASP A 107 -5.46 -2.90 17.51
C ASP A 107 -4.85 -1.62 16.91
N LEU A 108 -3.89 -1.75 15.98
CA LEU A 108 -3.09 -0.61 15.51
C LEU A 108 -3.61 0.01 14.20
N VAL A 109 -4.40 -0.72 13.42
CA VAL A 109 -4.83 -0.30 12.07
C VAL A 109 -6.35 -0.30 11.94
N ALA A 110 -7.01 -1.45 12.08
CA ALA A 110 -8.44 -1.56 11.77
C ALA A 110 -9.30 -0.77 12.77
N GLY A 111 -9.13 -1.00 14.08
CA GLY A 111 -9.87 -0.30 15.13
C GLY A 111 -9.70 1.23 15.08
N PRO A 112 -8.47 1.76 15.05
CA PRO A 112 -8.24 3.19 14.91
C PRO A 112 -8.77 3.74 13.58
N GLY A 113 -8.62 3.02 12.47
CA GLY A 113 -9.16 3.39 11.17
C GLY A 113 -10.69 3.52 11.17
N ILE A 114 -11.39 2.54 11.75
CA ILE A 114 -12.85 2.57 11.93
C ILE A 114 -13.26 3.77 12.79
N THR A 115 -12.51 4.06 13.86
CA THR A 115 -12.79 5.19 14.75
C THR A 115 -12.68 6.52 14.01
N VAL A 116 -11.64 6.70 13.19
CA VAL A 116 -11.48 7.89 12.34
C VAL A 116 -12.65 8.04 11.37
N VAL A 117 -13.04 6.97 10.69
CA VAL A 117 -14.17 7.00 9.74
C VAL A 117 -15.50 7.29 10.45
N ARG A 118 -15.75 6.68 11.62
CA ARG A 118 -16.95 6.94 12.41
C ARG A 118 -17.04 8.40 12.85
N ARG A 119 -15.94 8.99 13.34
CA ARG A 119 -15.92 10.43 13.67
C ARG A 119 -16.27 11.28 12.46
N PHE A 120 -15.68 10.98 11.30
CA PHE A 120 -15.95 11.71 10.07
C PHE A 120 -17.42 11.63 9.64
N LEU A 121 -18.04 10.46 9.74
CA LEU A 121 -19.43 10.27 9.34
C LEU A 121 -20.45 10.87 10.34
N TYR A 122 -20.14 10.87 11.63
CA TYR A 122 -21.12 11.20 12.69
C TYR A 122 -20.78 12.47 13.51
N ASN A 123 -19.75 13.25 13.14
CA ASN A 123 -19.32 14.47 13.84
C ASN A 123 -19.11 14.28 15.36
N MET A 124 -18.64 13.10 15.77
CA MET A 124 -18.38 12.78 17.18
C MET A 124 -17.10 13.49 17.65
N GLU A 125 -17.24 14.59 18.39
CA GLU A 125 -16.13 15.26 19.08
C GLU A 125 -15.44 14.29 20.07
N PRO A 126 -14.13 14.43 20.35
CA PRO A 126 -13.46 13.60 21.33
C PRO A 126 -14.08 13.81 22.71
N VAL A 127 -14.59 12.75 23.31
CA VAL A 127 -14.77 12.71 24.77
C VAL A 127 -13.37 12.73 25.38
N GLY A 128 -12.90 13.91 25.77
CA GLY A 128 -11.72 14.03 26.61
C GLY A 128 -12.02 13.37 27.95
N CYS A 129 -11.37 12.24 28.24
CA CYS A 129 -11.31 11.72 29.60
C CYS A 129 -10.42 12.65 30.43
N GLY A 130 -11.03 13.69 30.99
CA GLY A 130 -10.37 14.69 31.83
C GLY A 130 -11.35 15.72 32.34
N GLY A 131 -12.07 15.38 33.41
CA GLY A 131 -12.90 16.30 34.17
C GLY A 131 -14.34 16.42 33.67
N VAL A 132 -15.28 16.12 34.56
CA VAL A 132 -16.73 16.22 34.35
C VAL A 132 -17.12 17.55 33.69
N THR A 133 -17.83 17.48 32.56
CA THR A 133 -18.86 18.46 32.21
C THR A 133 -19.84 17.86 31.22
N ALA A 134 -21.12 18.08 31.48
CA ALA A 134 -22.26 17.42 30.86
C ALA A 134 -22.28 17.55 29.33
N VAL A 135 -22.73 16.47 28.69
CA VAL A 135 -23.07 16.41 27.27
C VAL A 135 -24.14 17.47 26.98
N ARG A 136 -23.78 18.51 26.23
CA ARG A 136 -24.76 19.39 25.60
C ARG A 136 -24.88 18.95 24.15
N ASP A 137 -25.87 18.10 23.91
CA ASP A 137 -26.29 17.68 22.59
C ASP A 137 -26.62 18.91 21.75
N ARG A 138 -25.86 19.14 20.67
CA ARG A 138 -26.04 20.28 19.77
C ARG A 138 -26.96 19.92 18.59
N ALA A 139 -27.74 18.84 18.71
CA ALA A 139 -28.77 18.48 17.73
C ALA A 139 -30.13 19.17 17.94
N SER A 140 -30.38 19.82 19.09
CA SER A 140 -31.74 20.32 19.43
C SER A 140 -32.06 21.78 19.06
N LEU A 141 -31.25 22.48 18.25
CA LEU A 141 -31.49 23.90 17.93
C LEU A 141 -32.20 24.18 16.59
N MET A 142 -32.72 23.17 15.89
CA MET A 142 -33.41 23.34 14.60
C MET A 142 -34.90 22.98 14.60
N ALA A 143 -35.55 22.87 15.77
CA ALA A 143 -36.95 22.43 15.87
C ALA A 143 -37.91 23.43 16.56
N ALA A 144 -37.60 24.72 16.58
CA ALA A 144 -38.50 25.75 17.11
C ALA A 144 -38.47 27.03 16.26
N ALA A 145 -38.87 26.90 15.00
CA ALA A 145 -39.28 28.03 14.17
C ALA A 145 -40.35 27.54 13.19
N SER A 146 -41.54 27.21 13.70
CA SER A 146 -42.74 27.04 12.89
C SER A 146 -43.97 27.24 13.77
N TYR A 147 -44.81 28.20 13.31
CA TYR A 147 -46.09 28.69 13.83
C TYR A 147 -46.06 29.73 14.94
#